data_AF-A0A562KJQ3-F1
#
_entry.id   AF-A0A562KJQ3-F1
#
_cell.length_a   1.000
_cell.length_b   1.000
_cell.length_c   1.000
_cell.angle_alpha   90.00
_cell.angle_beta   90.00
_cell.angle_gamma   90.00
#
_symmetry.space_group_name_H-M   'P 1'
#
loop_
_entity.id
_entity.type
_entity.pdbx_description
1 polymer ?
#
loop_
_entity_poly.entity_id
_entity_poly.type
_entity_poly.pdbx_seq_one_letter_code
_entity_poly.pdbx_strand_id
1 'polypeptide(L)'
;MNTEITHKISILDKFTSILIFFGLILGIGLKIEIDDLNYNKNNQNLIIIVIFTLFIILFIFSCIRIFDDKPILKINENGVFYRSSFLPFLPLSQLEWNEIDFVELKIVRYSKHSRGKGLLIYKKNSLTPKTIHLEDLDYPENVVLNIFKKHSNFLNSINKTEIKNQH
;
A
#
# COMPACT_ATOMS: atom_id res chain seq x y z
N MET A 1 -0.97 -21.06 -13.73
CA MET A 1 -0.07 -19.90 -14.02
C MET A 1 -0.07 -18.99 -12.80
N ASN A 2 1.10 -18.75 -12.19
CA ASN A 2 1.21 -17.88 -11.01
C ASN A 2 1.57 -16.47 -11.47
N THR A 3 0.75 -15.48 -11.10
CA THR A 3 1.06 -14.08 -11.34
C THR A 3 1.22 -13.38 -10.00
N GLU A 4 2.39 -12.77 -9.79
CA GLU A 4 2.71 -12.03 -8.57
C GLU A 4 2.82 -10.54 -8.90
N ILE A 5 2.02 -9.73 -8.21
CA ILE A 5 1.86 -8.30 -8.40
C ILE A 5 2.34 -7.59 -7.13
N THR A 6 3.30 -6.71 -7.31
CA THR A 6 3.95 -5.93 -6.24
C THR A 6 3.35 -4.53 -6.11
N HIS A 7 3.61 -3.90 -4.96
CA HIS A 7 3.24 -2.51 -4.74
C HIS A 7 4.09 -1.59 -5.59
N LYS A 8 3.48 -0.54 -6.11
CA LYS A 8 4.20 0.60 -6.68
C LYS A 8 4.75 1.46 -5.54
N ILE A 9 6.05 1.38 -5.29
CA ILE A 9 6.69 2.28 -4.32
C ILE A 9 6.55 3.72 -4.82
N SER A 10 5.89 4.57 -4.02
CA SER A 10 5.67 5.96 -4.39
C SER A 10 6.98 6.72 -4.41
N ILE A 11 7.11 7.64 -5.38
CA ILE A 11 8.20 8.62 -5.41
C ILE A 11 8.22 9.44 -4.11
N LEU A 12 7.04 9.72 -3.55
CA LEU A 12 6.91 10.41 -2.27
C LEU A 12 7.58 9.63 -1.13
N ASP A 13 7.39 8.32 -1.04
CA ASP A 13 7.99 7.47 0.00
C ASP A 13 9.54 7.45 -0.11
N LYS A 14 10.06 7.49 -1.34
CA LYS A 14 11.50 7.62 -1.59
C LYS A 14 12.01 8.99 -1.13
N PHE A 15 11.32 10.07 -1.48
CA PHE A 15 11.70 11.42 -1.07
C PHE A 15 11.59 11.65 0.44
N THR A 16 10.55 11.15 1.12
CA THR A 16 10.44 11.26 2.59
C THR A 16 11.56 10.50 3.28
N SER A 17 11.93 9.31 2.79
CA SER A 17 13.07 8.55 3.32
C SER A 17 14.37 9.35 3.25
N ILE A 18 14.63 10.00 2.10
CA ILE A 18 15.80 10.86 1.89
C ILE A 18 15.74 12.07 2.83
N LEU A 19 14.59 12.75 2.93
CA LEU A 19 14.42 13.91 3.79
C LEU A 19 14.67 13.58 5.27
N ILE A 20 14.13 12.44 5.74
CA ILE A 20 14.36 11.96 7.11
C ILE A 20 15.85 11.66 7.34
N PHE A 21 16.53 11.05 6.37
CA PHE A 21 17.97 10.77 6.46
C PHE A 21 18.80 12.07 6.61
N PHE A 22 18.54 13.07 5.77
CA PHE A 22 19.21 14.37 5.89
C PHE A 22 18.86 15.08 7.21
N GLY A 23 17.61 15.00 7.66
CA GLY A 23 17.19 15.53 8.96
C GLY A 23 17.93 14.88 10.13
N LEU A 24 18.20 13.57 10.07
CA LEU A 24 19.01 12.88 11.06
C LEU A 24 20.46 13.39 11.06
N ILE A 25 21.09 13.54 9.88
CA ILE A 25 22.47 14.05 9.78
C ILE A 25 22.59 15.46 10.37
N LEU A 26 21.69 16.37 9.97
CA LEU A 26 21.68 17.74 10.48
C LEU A 26 21.39 17.78 11.98
N GLY A 27 20.48 16.93 12.48
CA GLY A 27 20.16 16.80 13.89
C GLY A 27 21.35 16.34 14.73
N ILE A 28 22.14 15.39 14.23
CA ILE A 28 23.39 14.96 14.88
C ILE A 28 24.39 16.11 14.91
N GLY A 29 24.61 16.80 13.79
CA GLY A 29 25.55 17.93 13.70
C GLY A 29 25.20 19.06 14.67
N LEU A 30 23.93 19.46 14.71
CA LEU A 30 23.45 20.50 15.63
C LEU A 30 23.54 20.07 17.09
N LYS A 31 23.30 18.80 17.41
CA LYS A 31 23.43 18.30 18.78
C LYS A 31 24.88 18.41 19.26
N ILE A 32 25.85 18.01 18.43
CA ILE A 32 27.28 18.10 18.75
C ILE A 32 27.66 19.56 19.05
N GLU A 33 27.23 20.51 18.20
CA GLU A 33 27.53 21.93 18.39
C GLU A 33 26.84 22.53 19.63
N ILE A 34 25.62 22.11 19.95
CA ILE A 34 24.88 22.56 21.15
C ILE A 34 25.50 21.99 22.44
N ASP A 35 25.88 20.71 22.44
CA ASP A 35 26.54 20.07 23.60
C ASP A 35 27.90 20.72 23.89
N ASP A 36 28.63 21.16 22.86
CA ASP A 36 29.88 21.93 23.00
C ASP A 36 29.64 23.35 23.56
N LEU A 37 28.51 23.99 23.22
CA LEU A 37 28.18 25.37 23.63
C LEU A 37 27.45 25.48 24.99
N ASN A 38 26.72 24.44 25.43
CA ASN A 38 25.83 24.50 26.59
C ASN A 38 26.03 23.31 27.55
N TYR A 39 27.19 23.24 28.20
CA TYR A 39 27.51 22.18 29.17
C TYR A 39 26.58 22.11 30.41
N ASN A 40 25.66 23.07 30.61
CA ASN A 40 24.89 23.23 31.87
C ASN A 40 23.35 23.25 31.75
N LYS A 41 22.74 22.89 30.61
CA LYS A 41 21.25 22.92 30.44
C LYS A 41 20.63 21.53 30.19
N ASN A 42 20.30 20.85 31.28
CA ASN A 42 19.83 19.45 31.26
C ASN A 42 18.46 19.23 30.57
N ASN A 43 17.55 20.21 30.57
CA ASN A 43 16.18 20.02 30.06
C ASN A 43 16.04 20.13 28.52
N GLN A 44 16.90 20.89 27.84
CA GLN A 44 16.83 21.04 26.38
C GLN A 44 17.32 19.77 25.66
N ASN A 45 18.29 19.08 26.26
CA ASN A 45 18.85 17.84 25.73
C ASN A 45 17.80 16.71 25.67
N LEU A 46 16.88 16.65 26.64
CA LEU A 46 15.84 15.62 26.68
C LEU A 46 14.83 15.76 25.53
N ILE A 47 14.43 16.98 25.19
CA ILE A 47 13.52 17.26 24.05
C ILE A 47 14.20 16.90 22.72
N ILE A 48 15.46 17.29 22.55
CA ILE A 48 16.25 16.98 21.35
C ILE A 48 16.38 15.47 21.17
N ILE A 49 16.67 14.72 22.24
CA ILE A 49 16.77 13.26 22.22
C ILE A 49 15.43 12.62 21.82
N VAL A 50 14.30 13.09 22.35
CA VAL A 50 12.97 12.56 21.99
C VAL A 50 12.66 12.79 20.51
N ILE A 51 12.89 14.01 20.00
CA ILE A 51 12.68 14.34 18.60
C ILE A 51 13.56 13.46 17.71
N PHE A 52 14.84 13.33 18.06
CA PHE A 52 15.80 12.51 17.30
C PHE A 52 15.38 11.03 17.27
N THR A 53 14.92 10.51 18.41
CA THR A 53 14.41 9.14 18.51
C THR A 53 13.19 8.94 17.60
N LEU A 54 12.26 9.89 17.54
CA LEU A 54 11.13 9.83 16.62
C LEU A 54 11.57 9.82 15.16
N PHE A 55 12.56 10.63 14.77
CA PHE A 55 13.11 10.61 13.42
C PHE A 55 13.78 9.28 13.08
N ILE A 56 14.51 8.65 14.02
CA ILE A 56 15.09 7.31 13.82
C ILE A 56 13.97 6.28 13.59
N ILE A 57 12.92 6.30 14.41
CA ILE A 57 11.79 5.37 14.26
C ILE A 57 11.16 5.55 12.89
N LEU A 58 10.86 6.79 12.48
CA LEU A 58 10.31 7.10 11.16
C LEU A 58 11.23 6.65 10.03
N PHE A 59 12.55 6.84 10.18
CA PHE A 59 13.54 6.38 9.20
C PHE A 59 13.51 4.87 9.04
N ILE A 60 13.54 4.12 10.15
CA ILE A 60 13.46 2.66 10.14
C ILE A 60 12.17 2.21 9.45
N PHE A 61 11.02 2.80 9.78
CA PHE A 61 9.75 2.49 9.10
C PHE A 61 9.80 2.77 7.60
N SER A 62 10.45 3.87 7.20
CA SER A 62 10.62 4.24 5.80
C SER A 62 11.51 3.24 5.05
N CYS A 63 12.63 2.85 5.65
CA CYS A 63 13.52 1.81 5.10
C CYS A 63 12.79 0.47 4.98
N ILE A 64 12.11 0.02 6.03
CA ILE A 64 11.29 -1.20 6.03
C ILE A 64 10.32 -1.21 4.84
N ARG A 65 9.66 -0.08 4.57
CA ARG A 65 8.71 0.05 3.45
C ARG A 65 9.39 0.02 2.07
N ILE A 66 10.61 0.55 1.95
CA ILE A 66 11.40 0.50 0.71
C ILE A 66 11.88 -0.92 0.41
N PHE A 67 12.31 -1.67 1.43
CA PHE A 67 12.85 -3.02 1.28
C PHE A 67 11.78 -4.12 1.28
N ASP A 68 10.50 -3.77 1.36
CA ASP A 68 9.40 -4.74 1.32
C ASP A 68 9.04 -5.12 -0.13
N ASP A 69 9.80 -6.05 -0.69
CA ASP A 69 9.61 -6.56 -2.05
C ASP A 69 8.50 -7.61 -2.16
N LYS A 70 7.76 -7.90 -1.07
CA LYS A 70 6.73 -8.94 -1.10
C LYS A 70 5.53 -8.51 -1.97
N PRO A 71 4.91 -9.44 -2.72
CA PRO A 71 3.75 -9.14 -3.53
C PRO A 71 2.57 -8.69 -2.66
N ILE A 72 1.82 -7.70 -3.14
CA ILE A 72 0.55 -7.28 -2.52
C ILE A 72 -0.59 -8.14 -3.01
N LEU A 73 -0.52 -8.60 -4.25
CA LEU A 73 -1.54 -9.41 -4.87
C LEU A 73 -0.84 -10.56 -5.59
N LYS A 74 -1.22 -11.80 -5.28
CA LYS A 74 -0.76 -12.99 -5.99
C LYS A 74 -1.98 -13.77 -6.42
N ILE A 75 -2.04 -14.14 -7.69
CA ILE A 75 -3.18 -14.85 -8.28
C ILE A 75 -2.65 -16.16 -8.85
N ASN A 76 -3.30 -17.26 -8.48
CA ASN A 76 -2.99 -18.58 -9.00
C ASN A 76 -4.26 -19.43 -9.14
N GLU A 77 -4.08 -20.71 -9.43
CA GLU A 77 -5.17 -21.68 -9.62
C GLU A 77 -5.98 -21.94 -8.34
N ASN A 78 -5.42 -21.69 -7.16
CA ASN A 78 -6.09 -21.92 -5.89
C ASN A 78 -6.93 -20.71 -5.44
N GLY A 79 -6.57 -19.50 -5.88
CA GLY A 79 -7.31 -18.30 -5.50
C GLY A 79 -6.55 -16.99 -5.69
N VAL A 80 -7.04 -15.98 -4.97
CA VAL A 80 -6.48 -14.64 -4.87
C VAL A 80 -5.86 -14.48 -3.50
N PHE A 81 -4.57 -14.23 -3.48
CA PHE A 81 -3.80 -13.91 -2.30
C PHE A 81 -3.62 -12.40 -2.25
N TYR A 82 -4.02 -11.76 -1.17
CA TYR A 82 -3.88 -10.31 -1.02
C TYR A 82 -3.25 -9.94 0.31
N ARG A 83 -2.61 -8.78 0.33
CA ARG A 83 -1.99 -8.17 1.51
C ARG A 83 -2.56 -6.76 1.72
N SER A 84 -2.65 -6.34 2.98
CA SER A 84 -2.94 -4.94 3.30
C SER A 84 -1.73 -4.07 2.94
N SER A 85 -1.93 -2.98 2.21
CA SER A 85 -0.85 -2.03 1.87
C SER A 85 -0.37 -1.19 3.05
N PHE A 86 -1.09 -1.19 4.17
CA PHE A 86 -0.79 -0.34 5.32
C PHE A 86 0.46 -0.79 6.10
N LEU A 87 0.68 -2.11 6.22
CA LEU A 87 1.77 -2.66 7.03
C LEU A 87 2.73 -3.46 6.14
N PRO A 88 4.01 -3.09 6.09
CA PRO A 88 4.99 -3.84 5.34
C PRO A 88 5.19 -5.24 5.96
N PHE A 89 5.63 -6.18 5.13
CA PHE A 89 5.95 -7.58 5.47
C PHE A 89 4.80 -8.46 5.98
N LEU A 90 3.56 -7.96 6.07
CA LEU A 90 2.39 -8.77 6.41
C LEU A 90 2.31 -10.02 5.50
N PRO A 91 1.90 -11.18 6.03
CA PRO A 91 1.66 -12.35 5.20
C PRO A 91 0.47 -12.11 4.26
N LEU A 92 0.50 -12.78 3.11
CA LEU A 92 -0.64 -12.81 2.21
C LEU A 92 -1.80 -13.57 2.88
N SER A 93 -2.98 -12.98 2.86
CA SER A 93 -4.23 -13.68 3.17
C SER A 93 -4.75 -14.32 1.89
N GLN A 94 -5.19 -15.57 1.99
CA GLN A 94 -5.76 -16.30 0.85
C GLN A 94 -7.28 -16.13 0.80
N LEU A 95 -7.80 -15.95 -0.41
CA LEU A 95 -9.20 -16.05 -0.74
C LEU A 95 -9.35 -17.05 -1.88
N GLU A 96 -9.98 -18.18 -1.60
CA GLU A 96 -10.18 -19.23 -2.60
C GLU A 96 -11.20 -18.81 -3.66
N TRP A 97 -11.08 -19.33 -4.89
CA TRP A 97 -12.02 -19.00 -5.97
C TRP A 97 -13.46 -19.37 -5.66
N ASN A 98 -13.69 -20.45 -4.91
CA ASN A 98 -15.02 -20.91 -4.49
C ASN A 98 -15.68 -19.95 -3.48
N GLU A 99 -14.92 -19.14 -2.75
CA GLU A 99 -15.40 -18.15 -1.78
C GLU A 99 -15.75 -16.82 -2.44
N ILE A 100 -15.26 -16.57 -3.65
CA ILE A 100 -15.54 -15.36 -4.42
C ILE A 100 -16.91 -15.51 -5.09
N ASP A 101 -17.78 -14.52 -4.87
CA ASP A 101 -19.09 -14.45 -5.51
C ASP A 101 -18.99 -13.76 -6.87
N PHE A 102 -18.45 -12.53 -6.88
CA PHE A 102 -18.13 -11.81 -8.10
C PHE A 102 -17.04 -10.76 -7.86
N VAL A 103 -16.52 -10.21 -8.96
CA VAL A 103 -15.52 -9.15 -8.96
C VAL A 103 -16.02 -8.01 -9.84
N GLU A 104 -15.95 -6.78 -9.34
CA GLU A 104 -16.38 -5.57 -10.03
C GLU A 104 -15.24 -4.57 -10.12
N LEU A 105 -15.18 -3.81 -11.21
CA LEU A 105 -14.36 -2.62 -11.31
C LEU A 105 -15.18 -1.39 -11.04
N LYS A 106 -14.70 -0.54 -10.14
CA LYS A 106 -15.39 0.71 -9.84
C LYS A 106 -14.41 1.82 -9.52
N ILE A 107 -14.85 3.05 -9.77
CA ILE A 107 -14.18 4.23 -9.22
C ILE A 107 -14.50 4.28 -7.73
N VAL A 108 -13.47 4.08 -6.91
CA VAL A 108 -13.54 4.10 -5.44
C VAL A 108 -12.86 5.35 -4.90
N ARG A 109 -13.28 5.80 -3.72
CA ARG A 109 -12.61 6.88 -2.99
C ARG A 109 -11.39 6.31 -2.27
N TYR A 110 -10.25 6.94 -2.47
CA TYR A 110 -9.00 6.67 -1.75
C TYR A 110 -8.91 7.56 -0.50
N SER A 111 -9.33 8.82 -0.64
CA SER A 111 -9.44 9.79 0.46
C SER A 111 -10.63 10.73 0.24
N LYS A 112 -10.85 11.68 1.15
CA LYS A 112 -11.89 12.72 0.98
C LYS A 112 -11.79 13.46 -0.36
N HIS A 113 -10.58 13.56 -0.93
CA HIS A 113 -10.31 14.36 -2.12
C HIS A 113 -9.76 13.55 -3.32
N SER A 114 -9.56 12.24 -3.17
CA SER A 114 -9.01 11.41 -4.24
C SER A 114 -9.92 10.22 -4.54
N ARG A 115 -10.12 10.00 -5.84
CA ARG A 115 -10.84 8.86 -6.39
C ARG A 115 -9.96 8.22 -7.45
N GLY A 116 -10.17 6.93 -7.67
CA GLY A 116 -9.42 6.19 -8.66
C GLY A 116 -9.99 4.79 -8.83
N LYS A 117 -9.33 3.95 -9.61
CA LYS A 117 -9.87 2.64 -9.97
C LYS A 117 -9.57 1.59 -8.90
N GLY A 118 -10.63 0.95 -8.41
CA GLY A 118 -10.57 -0.15 -7.48
C GLY A 118 -11.16 -1.42 -8.09
N LEU A 119 -10.49 -2.54 -7.83
CA LEU A 119 -11.04 -3.87 -8.01
C LEU A 119 -11.73 -4.29 -6.71
N LEU A 120 -13.04 -4.50 -6.77
CA LEU A 120 -13.86 -4.93 -5.64
C LEU A 120 -14.09 -6.42 -5.75
N ILE A 121 -13.63 -7.18 -4.76
CA ILE A 121 -13.82 -8.63 -4.66
C ILE A 121 -14.90 -8.89 -3.61
N TYR A 122 -16.04 -9.43 -4.04
CA TYR A 122 -17.15 -9.78 -3.17
C TYR A 122 -17.01 -11.24 -2.74
N LYS A 123 -16.96 -11.48 -1.42
CA LYS A 123 -16.93 -12.82 -0.83
C LYS A 123 -18.36 -13.30 -0.58
N LYS A 124 -18.63 -14.58 -0.82
CA LYS A 124 -19.87 -15.25 -0.40
C LYS A 124 -20.03 -15.07 1.10
N ASN A 125 -21.18 -14.56 1.54
CA ASN A 125 -21.50 -14.24 2.94
C ASN A 125 -20.80 -12.99 3.52
N SER A 126 -20.20 -12.13 2.69
CA SER A 126 -19.74 -10.80 3.12
C SER A 126 -20.52 -9.69 2.40
N LEU A 127 -21.03 -8.73 3.15
CA LEU A 127 -21.66 -7.52 2.60
C LEU A 127 -20.63 -6.48 2.13
N THR A 128 -19.42 -6.52 2.68
CA THR A 128 -18.35 -5.58 2.37
C THR A 128 -17.37 -6.21 1.38
N PRO A 129 -17.20 -5.61 0.17
CA PRO A 129 -16.20 -6.08 -0.76
C PRO A 129 -14.81 -5.75 -0.26
N LYS A 130 -13.85 -6.61 -0.60
CA LYS A 130 -12.44 -6.28 -0.48
C LYS A 130 -12.03 -5.40 -1.65
N THR A 131 -11.62 -4.17 -1.37
CA THR A 131 -11.13 -3.24 -2.38
C THR A 131 -9.61 -3.37 -2.53
N ILE A 132 -9.16 -3.55 -3.77
CA ILE A 132 -7.76 -3.44 -4.16
C ILE A 132 -7.65 -2.23 -5.09
N HIS A 133 -6.86 -1.25 -4.68
CA HIS A 133 -6.59 -0.06 -5.48
C HIS A 133 -5.60 -0.38 -6.58
N LEU A 134 -5.98 -0.17 -7.84
CA LEU A 134 -5.15 -0.57 -8.98
C LEU A 134 -3.99 0.39 -9.22
N GLU A 135 -4.11 1.65 -8.77
CA GLU A 135 -3.04 2.65 -8.86
C GLU A 135 -1.84 2.35 -7.96
N ASP A 136 -2.07 1.55 -6.91
CA ASP A 136 -1.04 1.13 -5.96
C ASP A 136 -0.23 -0.08 -6.48
N LEU A 137 -0.57 -0.62 -7.66
CA LEU A 137 0.06 -1.80 -8.22
C LEU A 137 1.10 -1.40 -9.27
N ASP A 138 2.25 -2.07 -9.26
CA ASP A 138 3.28 -1.90 -10.30
C ASP A 138 2.99 -2.77 -11.54
N TYR A 139 1.71 -2.83 -11.94
CA TYR A 139 1.24 -3.65 -13.06
C TYR A 139 0.22 -2.88 -13.90
N PRO A 140 0.23 -3.05 -15.24
CA PRO A 140 -0.79 -2.47 -16.10
C PRO A 140 -2.19 -2.98 -15.73
N GLU A 141 -3.14 -2.05 -15.58
CA GLU A 141 -4.52 -2.35 -15.21
C GLU A 141 -5.13 -3.46 -16.09
N ASN A 142 -4.99 -3.35 -17.40
CA ASN A 142 -5.51 -4.30 -18.38
C ASN A 142 -5.00 -5.74 -18.15
N VAL A 143 -3.75 -5.89 -17.69
CA VAL A 143 -3.15 -7.20 -17.38
C VAL A 143 -3.80 -7.80 -16.15
N VAL A 144 -3.97 -7.02 -15.07
CA VAL A 144 -4.65 -7.45 -13.85
C VAL A 144 -6.07 -7.91 -14.19
N LEU A 145 -6.80 -7.13 -14.99
CA LEU A 145 -8.17 -7.46 -15.40
C LEU A 145 -8.24 -8.74 -16.22
N ASN A 146 -7.33 -8.93 -17.16
CA ASN A 146 -7.31 -10.14 -17.98
C ASN A 146 -7.04 -11.40 -17.15
N ILE A 147 -6.23 -11.29 -16.09
CA ILE A 147 -5.99 -12.40 -15.17
C ILE A 147 -7.28 -12.78 -14.42
N PHE A 148 -8.00 -11.79 -13.89
CA PHE A 148 -9.29 -12.03 -13.25
C PHE A 148 -10.33 -12.58 -14.25
N LYS A 149 -10.38 -12.06 -15.49
CA LYS A 149 -11.22 -12.59 -16.59
C LYS A 149 -10.98 -14.06 -16.89
N LYS A 150 -9.71 -14.50 -16.82
CA LYS A 150 -9.34 -15.89 -17.11
C LYS A 150 -9.79 -16.87 -16.02
N HIS A 151 -9.86 -16.42 -14.77
CA HIS A 151 -10.15 -17.29 -13.61
C HIS A 151 -11.58 -17.14 -13.11
N SER A 152 -12.25 -16.04 -13.45
CA SER A 152 -13.63 -15.76 -13.07
C SER A 152 -14.53 -15.95 -14.30
N ASN A 153 -15.32 -17.03 -14.28
CA ASN A 153 -16.50 -17.19 -15.15
C ASN A 153 -17.59 -16.14 -14.83
N PHE A 154 -17.38 -15.29 -13.82
CA PHE A 154 -18.36 -14.37 -13.23
C PHE A 154 -18.39 -12.99 -13.91
N LEU A 155 -17.43 -12.69 -14.80
CA LEU A 155 -17.30 -11.38 -15.46
C LEU A 155 -18.32 -11.12 -16.59
N ASN A 156 -19.25 -12.04 -16.83
CA ASN A 156 -20.42 -11.81 -17.67
C ASN A 156 -21.41 -10.76 -17.10
N SER A 157 -21.17 -10.23 -15.89
CA SER A 157 -21.92 -9.10 -15.34
C SER A 157 -21.38 -7.72 -15.73
N ILE A 158 -20.11 -7.59 -16.16
CA ILE A 158 -19.53 -6.29 -16.55
C ILE A 158 -20.25 -5.67 -17.75
N ASN A 159 -20.69 -6.50 -18.71
CA ASN A 159 -21.35 -5.99 -19.92
C ASN A 159 -22.85 -5.72 -19.76
N LYS A 160 -23.51 -6.15 -18.67
CA LYS A 160 -24.98 -5.99 -18.56
C LYS A 160 -25.41 -4.62 -18.06
N THR A 161 -24.57 -3.92 -17.30
CA THR A 161 -24.95 -2.64 -16.69
C THR A 161 -24.69 -1.44 -17.62
N GLU A 162 -23.77 -1.56 -18.58
CA GLU A 162 -23.52 -0.49 -19.57
C GLU A 162 -24.55 -0.48 -20.72
N ILE A 163 -25.28 -1.57 -20.97
CA ILE A 163 -26.28 -1.63 -22.05
C ILE A 163 -27.66 -1.08 -21.61
N LYS A 164 -27.92 -0.92 -20.29
CA LYS A 164 -29.23 -0.44 -19.80
C LYS A 164 -29.36 1.07 -19.63
N ASN A 165 -28.30 1.85 -19.86
CA ASN A 165 -28.34 3.32 -19.75
C ASN A 165 -28.25 4.05 -21.10
N GLN A 166 -28.59 3.38 -22.21
CA GLN A 166 -28.65 3.99 -23.55
C GLN A 166 -29.99 3.81 -24.28
N HIS A 167 -31.08 3.53 -23.57
CA HIS A 167 -32.44 3.60 -24.10
C HIS A 167 -33.37 4.36 -23.17
#